data_AF-A0A7C8HWF1-F1
#
_entry.id   AF-A0A7C8HWF1-F1
#
_cell.length_a   1.000
_cell.length_b   1.000
_cell.length_c   1.000
_cell.angle_alpha   90.00
_cell.angle_beta   90.00
_cell.angle_gamma   90.00
#
_symmetry.space_group_name_H-M   'P 1'
#
loop_
_entity.id
_entity.type
_entity.pdbx_description
1 polymer ?
#
loop_
_entity_poly.entity_id
_entity_poly.type
_entity_poly.pdbx_seq_one_letter_code
_entity_poly.pdbx_strand_id
1 'polypeptide(L)'
;MAQQVDIQPDDLIGKTLTETWRRGSFVGASYKTSILTPTLMRWYALTGNLKGKSEEVKYACTKVGREILQVSWREETTGSQAIVTYNFKTMKMFGVIVESKRDFLLQGTFTIEQSKDEMKDRKDLPELFKEEATNEQ
;
A
#
# COMPACT_ATOMS: atom_id res chain seq x y z
N MET A 1 5.49 27.56 -0.35
CA MET A 1 5.09 26.94 0.92
C MET A 1 4.75 25.49 0.62
N ALA A 2 5.49 24.52 1.17
CA ALA A 2 5.18 23.11 0.94
C ALA A 2 3.87 22.76 1.67
N GLN A 3 2.87 22.26 0.93
CA GLN A 3 1.63 21.75 1.51
C GLN A 3 1.99 20.65 2.51
N GLN A 4 1.73 20.88 3.79
CA GLN A 4 1.98 19.87 4.82
C GLN A 4 0.91 18.80 4.71
N VAL A 5 1.32 17.57 4.37
CA VAL A 5 0.43 16.41 4.33
C VAL A 5 0.17 15.97 5.77
N ASP A 6 -1.09 15.83 6.17
CA ASP A 6 -1.47 15.20 7.43
C ASP A 6 -2.33 13.97 7.14
N ILE A 7 -1.69 12.81 7.07
CA ILE A 7 -2.32 11.57 6.62
C ILE A 7 -3.04 10.88 7.79
N GLN A 8 -4.24 10.38 7.54
CA GLN A 8 -5.04 9.53 8.42
C GLN A 8 -5.11 8.10 7.86
N PRO A 9 -5.31 7.07 8.70
CA PRO A 9 -5.58 5.71 8.23
C PRO A 9 -6.72 5.63 7.21
N ASP A 10 -7.81 6.37 7.45
CA ASP A 10 -8.99 6.38 6.58
C ASP A 10 -8.71 6.96 5.19
N ASP A 11 -7.69 7.81 5.05
CA ASP A 11 -7.26 8.32 3.75
C ASP A 11 -6.73 7.21 2.84
N LEU A 12 -6.40 6.02 3.36
CA LEU A 12 -5.95 4.90 2.54
C LEU A 12 -7.11 4.07 1.97
N ILE A 13 -8.32 4.19 2.51
CA ILE A 13 -9.47 3.38 2.07
C ILE A 13 -9.74 3.63 0.58
N GLY A 14 -9.90 2.54 -0.18
CA GLY A 14 -10.07 2.59 -1.63
C GLY A 14 -8.78 2.90 -2.40
N LYS A 15 -7.63 3.07 -1.74
CA LYS A 15 -6.33 3.27 -2.39
C LYS A 15 -5.55 1.97 -2.48
N THR A 16 -4.69 1.91 -3.49
CA THR A 16 -3.74 0.82 -3.69
C THR A 16 -2.32 1.37 -3.55
N LEU A 17 -1.56 0.78 -2.64
CA LEU A 17 -0.14 1.05 -2.48
C LEU A 17 0.63 0.05 -3.35
N THR A 18 1.61 0.53 -4.13
CA THR A 18 2.55 -0.36 -4.81
C THR A 18 3.90 -0.24 -4.14
N GLU A 19 4.33 -1.34 -3.52
CA GLU A 19 5.50 -1.40 -2.66
C GLU A 19 6.64 -2.10 -3.38
N THR A 20 7.87 -1.65 -3.18
CA THR A 20 9.07 -2.34 -3.68
C THR A 20 10.16 -2.31 -2.63
N TRP A 21 10.61 -3.49 -2.21
CA TRP A 21 11.72 -3.63 -1.28
C TRP A 21 13.04 -3.36 -2.00
N ARG A 22 13.84 -2.45 -1.43
CA ARG A 22 15.13 -1.99 -1.98
C ARG A 22 16.32 -2.48 -1.16
N ARG A 23 16.11 -2.93 0.09
CA ARG A 23 17.13 -3.49 0.99
C ARG A 23 16.54 -4.60 1.87
N GLY A 24 17.38 -5.55 2.26
CA GLY A 24 17.03 -6.71 3.11
C GLY A 24 16.86 -8.02 2.32
N SER A 25 16.36 -9.07 2.97
CA SER A 25 16.30 -10.42 2.36
C SER A 25 15.28 -10.57 1.22
N PHE A 26 14.43 -9.56 1.00
CA PHE A 26 13.39 -9.55 -0.03
C PHE A 26 13.65 -8.47 -1.11
N VAL A 27 14.90 -8.02 -1.27
CA VAL A 27 15.28 -7.01 -2.30
C VAL A 27 14.73 -7.38 -3.68
N GLY A 28 14.10 -6.42 -4.33
CA GLY A 28 13.54 -6.55 -5.66
C GLY A 28 12.10 -7.09 -5.67
N ALA A 29 11.61 -7.69 -4.58
CA ALA A 29 10.22 -8.08 -4.47
C ALA A 29 9.31 -6.85 -4.37
N SER A 30 8.18 -6.92 -5.06
CA SER A 30 7.18 -5.87 -5.15
C SER A 30 5.77 -6.41 -5.00
N TYR A 31 4.92 -5.60 -4.40
CA TYR A 31 3.57 -5.97 -3.98
C TYR A 31 2.60 -4.83 -4.32
N LYS A 32 1.35 -5.19 -4.59
CA LYS A 32 0.22 -4.25 -4.54
C LYS A 32 -0.58 -4.55 -3.30
N THR A 33 -0.83 -3.53 -2.49
CA THR A 33 -1.65 -3.61 -1.28
C THR A 33 -2.84 -2.69 -1.46
N SER A 34 -4.00 -3.27 -1.72
CA SER A 34 -5.27 -2.57 -1.89
C SER A 34 -6.01 -2.52 -0.56
N ILE A 35 -6.28 -1.32 -0.05
CA ILE A 35 -7.01 -1.12 1.20
C ILE A 35 -8.51 -1.08 0.89
N LEU A 36 -9.23 -2.12 1.31
CA LEU A 36 -10.63 -2.34 0.95
C LEU A 36 -11.57 -1.65 1.94
N THR A 37 -11.28 -1.79 3.24
CA THR A 37 -12.06 -1.22 4.34
C THR A 37 -11.10 -0.75 5.46
N PRO A 38 -11.60 -0.12 6.54
CA PRO A 38 -10.73 0.25 7.68
C PRO A 38 -9.98 -0.91 8.33
N THR A 39 -10.41 -2.16 8.10
CA THR A 39 -9.82 -3.35 8.75
C THR A 39 -9.45 -4.47 7.78
N LEU A 40 -9.76 -4.34 6.49
CA LEU A 40 -9.51 -5.36 5.48
C LEU A 40 -8.68 -4.79 4.32
N MET A 41 -7.63 -5.52 3.95
CA MET A 41 -6.81 -5.22 2.79
C MET A 41 -6.55 -6.48 1.98
N ARG A 42 -6.18 -6.30 0.71
CA ARG A 42 -5.73 -7.39 -0.16
C ARG A 42 -4.32 -7.08 -0.63
N TRP A 43 -3.38 -7.99 -0.42
CA TRP A 43 -2.06 -7.88 -1.05
C TRP A 43 -1.96 -8.81 -2.26
N TYR A 44 -1.14 -8.43 -3.24
CA TYR A 44 -0.83 -9.19 -4.44
C TYR A 44 0.66 -9.05 -4.75
N ALA A 45 1.38 -10.16 -4.84
CA ALA A 45 2.81 -10.15 -5.17
C ALA A 45 3.03 -10.03 -6.67
N LEU A 46 3.64 -8.91 -7.11
CA LEU A 46 3.98 -8.64 -8.50
C LEU A 46 5.26 -9.36 -8.93
N THR A 47 6.23 -9.47 -8.01
CA THR A 47 7.55 -10.06 -8.25
C THR A 47 8.05 -10.80 -7.00
N GLY A 48 9.22 -11.44 -7.10
CA GLY A 48 9.80 -12.25 -6.02
C GLY A 48 9.23 -13.66 -5.94
N ASN A 49 9.57 -14.37 -4.85
CA ASN A 49 9.26 -15.79 -4.68
C ASN A 49 7.75 -16.07 -4.57
N LEU A 50 6.96 -15.06 -4.17
CA LEU A 50 5.52 -15.16 -4.04
C LEU A 50 4.78 -14.63 -5.28
N LYS A 51 5.47 -14.36 -6.40
CA LYS A 51 4.85 -13.77 -7.60
C LYS A 51 3.56 -14.48 -7.99
N GLY A 52 2.50 -13.69 -8.19
CA GLY A 52 1.16 -14.18 -8.56
C GLY A 52 0.29 -14.62 -7.38
N LYS A 53 0.82 -14.63 -6.15
CA LYS A 53 0.04 -14.90 -4.93
C LYS A 53 -0.69 -13.65 -4.47
N SER A 54 -1.83 -13.88 -3.84
CA SER A 54 -2.69 -12.84 -3.28
C SER A 54 -3.43 -13.38 -2.08
N GLU A 55 -3.73 -12.49 -1.14
CA GLU A 55 -4.50 -12.82 0.05
C GLU A 55 -5.26 -11.60 0.56
N GLU A 56 -6.49 -11.80 1.02
CA GLU A 56 -7.20 -10.82 1.83
C GLU A 56 -6.94 -11.07 3.29
N VAL A 57 -6.52 -10.03 4.00
CA VAL A 57 -6.09 -10.13 5.39
C VAL A 57 -6.69 -9.00 6.21
N LYS A 58 -7.00 -9.31 7.47
CA LYS A 58 -7.25 -8.27 8.46
C LYS A 58 -5.95 -7.54 8.76
N TYR A 59 -6.03 -6.23 8.84
CA TYR A 59 -4.89 -5.38 9.17
C TYR A 59 -5.27 -4.35 10.24
N ALA A 60 -4.26 -3.80 10.89
CA ALA A 60 -4.37 -2.61 11.71
C ALA A 60 -3.51 -1.51 11.08
N CYS A 61 -4.01 -0.27 11.05
CA CYS A 61 -3.25 0.90 10.62
C CYS A 61 -3.30 1.96 11.71
N THR A 62 -2.12 2.40 12.14
CA THR A 62 -1.96 3.38 13.22
C THR A 62 -1.19 4.57 12.70
N LYS A 63 -1.69 5.78 12.98
CA LYS A 63 -0.94 7.01 12.77
C LYS A 63 0.13 7.13 13.85
N VAL A 64 1.40 7.15 13.44
CA VAL A 64 2.55 7.28 14.35
C VAL A 64 3.28 8.61 14.18
N GLY A 65 2.88 9.40 13.18
CA GLY A 65 3.33 10.77 12.96
C GLY A 65 2.44 11.44 11.91
N ARG A 66 2.59 12.75 11.73
CA ARG A 66 1.78 13.53 10.79
C ARG A 66 1.77 12.98 9.37
N GLU A 67 2.93 12.50 8.92
CA GLU A 67 3.15 11.97 7.57
C GLU A 67 3.51 10.48 7.62
N ILE A 68 3.21 9.80 8.74
CA ILE A 68 3.70 8.44 9.01
C ILE A 68 2.57 7.55 9.52
N LEU A 69 2.30 6.49 8.76
CA LEU A 69 1.38 5.42 9.16
C LEU A 69 2.16 4.11 9.33
N GLN A 70 1.75 3.30 10.29
CA GLN A 70 2.23 1.94 10.48
C GLN A 70 1.08 0.96 10.24
N VAL A 71 1.28 0.02 9.32
CA VAL A 71 0.33 -1.03 8.97
C VAL A 71 0.88 -2.36 9.45
N SER A 72 0.04 -3.18 10.08
CA SER A 72 0.42 -4.53 10.51
C SER A 72 -0.66 -5.56 10.20
N TRP A 73 -0.25 -6.75 9.78
CA TRP A 73 -1.14 -7.86 9.49
C TRP A 73 -0.45 -9.20 9.71
N ARG A 74 -1.26 -10.26 9.68
CA ARG A 74 -0.81 -11.65 9.66
C ARG A 74 -1.39 -12.34 8.44
N GLU A 75 -0.55 -13.01 7.68
CA GLU A 75 -0.97 -13.90 6.60
C GLU A 75 -1.55 -15.18 7.20
N GLU A 76 -2.75 -15.55 6.79
CA GLU A 76 -3.41 -16.80 7.16
C GLU A 76 -2.72 -18.00 6.52
N THR A 77 -2.23 -17.84 5.27
CA THR A 77 -1.65 -18.96 4.51
C THR A 77 -0.26 -19.38 5.01
N THR A 78 0.61 -18.42 5.30
CA THR A 78 1.99 -18.69 5.74
C THR A 78 2.17 -18.58 7.25
N GLY A 79 1.24 -17.91 7.94
CA GLY A 79 1.37 -17.54 9.34
C GLY A 79 2.35 -16.39 9.59
N SER A 80 2.98 -15.85 8.55
CA SER A 80 3.93 -14.74 8.63
C SER A 80 3.24 -13.48 9.12
N GLN A 81 3.94 -12.67 9.90
CA GLN A 81 3.45 -11.38 10.37
C GLN A 81 4.28 -10.28 9.73
N ALA A 82 3.63 -9.22 9.29
CA ALA A 82 4.30 -8.06 8.73
C ALA A 82 3.89 -6.80 9.47
N ILE A 83 4.87 -5.93 9.71
CA ILE A 83 4.68 -4.57 10.22
C ILE A 83 5.45 -3.65 9.28
N VAL A 84 4.75 -2.75 8.59
CA VAL A 84 5.34 -1.82 7.62
C VAL A 84 5.02 -0.40 8.04
N THR A 85 6.04 0.44 8.12
CA THR A 85 5.91 1.87 8.37
C THR A 85 6.13 2.63 7.08
N TYR A 86 5.17 3.48 6.72
CA TYR A 86 5.16 4.31 5.52
C TYR A 86 5.37 5.76 5.89
N ASN A 87 6.32 6.42 5.25
CA ASN A 87 6.53 7.85 5.35
C ASN A 87 6.04 8.52 4.04
N PHE A 88 4.89 9.17 4.10
CA PHE A 88 4.20 9.77 2.95
C PHE A 88 4.87 11.04 2.42
N LYS A 89 5.73 11.68 3.22
CA LYS A 89 6.54 12.80 2.74
C LYS A 89 7.69 12.37 1.85
N THR A 90 8.30 11.23 2.16
CA THR A 90 9.50 10.74 1.46
C THR A 90 9.20 9.59 0.49
N MET A 91 7.98 9.04 0.52
CA MET A 91 7.57 7.83 -0.21
C MET A 91 8.49 6.62 0.05
N LYS A 92 9.08 6.59 1.25
CA LYS A 92 9.93 5.51 1.75
C LYS A 92 9.16 4.69 2.78
N MET A 93 9.50 3.41 2.84
CA MET A 93 8.97 2.50 3.83
C MET A 93 10.09 1.68 4.45
N PHE A 94 9.86 1.20 5.66
CA PHE A 94 10.61 0.10 6.24
C PHE A 94 9.63 -0.88 6.86
N GLY A 95 10.01 -2.14 6.95
CA GLY A 95 9.14 -3.15 7.52
C GLY A 95 9.90 -4.26 8.20
N VAL A 96 9.20 -4.95 9.10
CA VAL A 96 9.64 -6.18 9.71
C VAL A 96 8.71 -7.29 9.26
N ILE A 97 9.28 -8.39 8.79
CA ILE A 97 8.56 -9.64 8.53
C ILE A 97 9.03 -10.66 9.58
N VAL A 98 8.10 -11.22 10.33
CA VAL A 98 8.34 -12.23 11.36
C VAL A 98 7.81 -13.57 10.84
N GLU A 99 8.71 -14.52 10.65
CA GLU A 99 8.40 -15.91 10.31
C GLU A 99 8.78 -16.83 11.47
N SER A 100 8.29 -18.07 11.45
CA SER A 100 8.54 -19.06 12.51
C SER A 100 10.02 -19.31 12.85
N LYS A 101 10.93 -19.08 11.90
CA LYS A 101 12.37 -19.38 12.05
C LYS A 101 13.25 -18.15 12.16
N ARG A 102 12.80 -17.00 11.66
CA ARG A 102 13.64 -15.80 11.53
C ARG A 102 12.79 -14.57 11.29
N ASP A 103 13.38 -13.44 11.66
CA ASP A 103 12.83 -12.11 11.43
C ASP A 103 13.66 -11.39 10.38
N PHE A 104 13.01 -10.53 9.61
CA PHE A 104 13.65 -9.76 8.55
C PHE A 104 13.35 -8.29 8.71
N LEU A 105 14.40 -7.47 8.63
CA LEU A 105 14.27 -6.03 8.50
C LEU A 105 14.46 -5.62 7.04
N LEU A 106 13.48 -4.87 6.51
CA LEU A 106 13.40 -4.46 5.12
C LEU A 106 13.29 -2.95 5.01
N GLN A 107 13.82 -2.39 3.91
CA GLN A 107 13.60 -1.00 3.53
C GLN A 107 13.21 -0.93 2.05
N GLY A 108 12.35 0.02 1.71
CA GLY A 108 11.85 0.15 0.35
C GLY A 108 11.21 1.50 0.05
N THR A 109 10.52 1.52 -1.06
CA THR A 109 9.78 2.68 -1.58
C THR A 109 8.37 2.24 -1.93
N PHE A 110 7.43 3.18 -1.92
CA PHE A 110 6.07 2.90 -2.35
C PHE A 110 5.51 4.03 -3.21
N THR A 111 4.48 3.72 -4.00
CA THR A 111 3.59 4.68 -4.65
C THR A 111 2.16 4.42 -4.20
N ILE A 112 1.26 5.39 -4.41
CA ILE A 112 -0.15 5.27 -4.06
C ILE A 112 -1.02 5.73 -5.20
N GLU A 113 -2.04 4.94 -5.52
CA GLU A 113 -3.00 5.20 -6.59
C GLU A 113 -4.43 4.97 -6.07
N GLN A 114 -5.41 5.68 -6.62
CA GLN A 114 -6.82 5.38 -6.33
C GLN A 114 -7.22 4.10 -7.07
N SER A 115 -7.88 3.17 -6.38
CA SER A 115 -8.29 1.90 -6.98
C SER A 115 -9.41 2.15 -7.98
N LYS A 116 -9.29 1.57 -9.19
CA LYS A 116 -10.24 1.81 -10.31
C LYS A 116 -11.62 1.15 -10.13
N ASP A 117 -11.83 0.37 -9.07
CA ASP A 117 -13.05 -0.42 -8.88
C ASP A 117 -14.28 0.38 -8.40
N GLU A 118 -14.15 1.71 -8.21
CA GLU A 118 -15.29 2.61 -7.96
C GLU A 118 -15.67 3.49 -9.17
N MET A 119 -15.34 3.11 -10.40
CA MET A 119 -15.91 3.76 -11.60
C MET A 119 -17.36 3.31 -11.89
N LYS A 120 -18.25 3.36 -10.89
CA LYS A 120 -19.71 3.24 -11.12
C LYS A 120 -20.49 4.54 -10.99
N ASP A 121 -19.93 5.63 -10.47
CA ASP A 121 -20.61 6.93 -10.46
C ASP A 121 -19.69 8.06 -10.93
N ARG A 122 -19.44 8.11 -12.26
CA ARG A 122 -18.82 9.26 -12.94
C ARG A 122 -19.80 10.44 -13.14
N LYS A 123 -20.82 10.62 -12.28
CA LYS A 123 -21.77 11.73 -12.41
C LYS A 123 -21.37 12.98 -11.61
N ASP A 124 -20.55 12.83 -10.57
CA ASP A 124 -20.25 13.94 -9.63
C ASP A 124 -18.78 14.39 -9.61
N LEU A 125 -17.98 14.03 -10.61
CA LEU A 125 -16.59 14.52 -10.69
C LEU A 125 -16.54 15.99 -11.16
N PRO A 126 -15.78 16.86 -10.47
CA PRO A 126 -15.49 18.23 -10.91
C PRO A 126 -14.89 18.27 -12.32
N GLU A 127 -15.23 19.29 -13.10
CA GLU A 127 -14.85 19.41 -14.53
C GLU A 127 -13.35 19.30 -14.81
N LEU A 128 -12.49 19.58 -13.83
CA LEU A 128 -11.03 19.43 -13.88
C LEU A 128 -10.54 18.00 -14.22
N PHE A 129 -11.38 16.98 -14.10
CA PHE A 129 -11.03 15.59 -14.43
C PHE A 129 -11.71 15.06 -15.71
N LYS A 130 -12.39 15.93 -16.49
CA LYS A 130 -13.10 15.54 -17.71
C LYS A 130 -12.33 15.78 -19.01
N GLU A 131 -11.23 16.52 -18.98
CA GLU A 131 -10.42 16.79 -20.18
C GLU A 131 -9.12 15.99 -20.19
N GLU A 132 -9.18 14.77 -20.74
CA GLU A 132 -8.06 14.12 -21.46
C GLU A 132 -8.56 12.88 -22.24
N ALA A 133 -9.71 13.02 -22.89
CA ALA A 133 -10.22 12.00 -23.80
C ALA A 133 -10.73 12.64 -25.09
N THR A 134 -9.89 13.45 -25.75
CA THR A 134 -10.10 13.74 -27.17
C THR A 134 -8.79 14.06 -27.85
N ASN A 135 -8.59 13.42 -29.01
CA ASN A 135 -7.54 13.55 -30.02
C ASN A 135 -6.25 12.76 -29.81
N GLU A 136 -6.21 11.59 -30.45
CA GLU A 136 -5.26 11.36 -31.53
C GLU A 136 -5.93 10.47 -32.60
N GLN A 137 -6.11 11.09 -33.77
CA GLN A 137 -6.41 10.63 -35.15
C GLN A 137 -7.03 9.26 -35.43
#